data_AF-A0A2I0LGV7-F1
#
_entry.id   AF-A0A2I0LGV7-F1
#
_cell.length_a   1.000
_cell.length_b   1.000
_cell.length_c   1.000
_cell.angle_alpha   90.00
_cell.angle_beta   90.00
_cell.angle_gamma   90.00
#
_symmetry.space_group_name_H-M   'P 1'
#
loop_
_entity.id
_entity.type
_entity.pdbx_description
1 polymer ?
#
loop_
_entity_poly.entity_id
_entity_poly.type
_entity_poly.pdbx_seq_one_letter_code
_entity_poly.pdbx_strand_id
1 'polypeptide(L)'
;MPLWRHPLENRSWREEPRGSGSRAVLSGARQCQVVSLAKPCLPKDYIFYLEPDKLESGKGKCSYDPKVDTVSALINEELYAGVYIDFMGTDAAIFRTMGKQTAMRTDQYNSRWLNDPAFVRAQLIPDSSERNDDKLYFFFREKSADAPLSPGVYSRIGRICLNDDGGHCCLVNKWSTFLKARLVCSVPGPDGIETHFDELQDVFIQQTQDTKNPVIYAVFSASGSVFKGSAVCVYSMADIRMVFNGPFAHKEGPNYQWMPYTGKMPYPRPGTCPGGTFTPSMKSTKDYPDEVINFMRAHPLMYHAIYPAHRRPLVVRTNVNYRFTTVAVDQVDAADGRYEVLFLGTGTHAAQRGECSMLRRGLGGHGYHQGWPESCALHHTGAGQRAETPTPRSLPLL
;
A
#
# COMPACT_ATOMS: atom_id res chain seq x y z
N MET A 1 4.45 44.54 3.49
CA MET A 1 3.52 43.49 3.98
C MET A 1 3.78 42.23 3.18
N PRO A 2 4.51 41.22 3.69
CA PRO A 2 4.67 39.96 2.99
C PRO A 2 3.52 39.01 3.38
N LEU A 3 2.77 38.55 2.37
CA LEU A 3 1.81 37.46 2.49
C LEU A 3 2.55 36.15 2.75
N TRP A 4 2.20 35.49 3.85
CA TRP A 4 2.58 34.12 4.16
C TRP A 4 1.99 33.16 3.11
N ARG A 5 2.83 32.32 2.49
CA ARG A 5 2.39 31.13 1.74
C ARG A 5 2.58 29.89 2.62
N HIS A 6 1.51 29.12 2.77
CA HIS A 6 1.46 27.85 3.51
C HIS A 6 2.41 26.80 2.91
N PRO A 7 3.01 25.90 3.72
CA PRO A 7 3.78 24.75 3.23
C PRO A 7 2.85 23.64 2.73
N LEU A 8 3.19 23.04 1.59
CA LEU A 8 2.57 21.84 1.04
C LEU A 8 3.14 20.61 1.77
N GLU A 9 2.36 20.01 2.67
CA GLU A 9 2.69 18.74 3.34
C GLU A 9 2.16 17.51 2.56
N ASN A 10 2.83 16.36 2.78
CA ASN A 10 2.56 14.99 2.31
C ASN A 10 2.97 14.61 0.88
N ARG A 11 4.23 14.17 0.68
CA ARG A 11 4.64 13.22 -0.39
C ARG A 11 5.75 12.28 0.06
N SER A 12 5.62 11.00 -0.32
CA SER A 12 6.63 9.95 -0.13
C SER A 12 7.68 10.02 -1.25
N TRP A 13 8.96 10.00 -0.90
CA TRP A 13 10.11 10.00 -1.82
C TRP A 13 10.85 8.66 -1.72
N ARG A 14 11.41 8.17 -2.84
CA ARG A 14 12.35 7.03 -2.84
C ARG A 14 13.46 7.30 -3.85
N GLU A 15 14.72 7.30 -3.38
CA GLU A 15 15.91 7.43 -4.23
C GLU A 15 16.36 6.08 -4.79
N GLU A 16 16.88 6.07 -6.01
CA GLU A 16 17.60 4.95 -6.61
C GLU A 16 19.10 5.31 -6.70
N PRO A 17 20.03 4.50 -6.16
CA PRO A 17 21.45 4.77 -6.29
C PRO A 17 22.01 4.04 -7.51
N ARG A 18 22.29 4.76 -8.61
CA ARG A 18 23.51 4.57 -9.42
C ARG A 18 23.68 5.63 -10.52
N GLY A 19 24.92 6.13 -10.60
CA GLY A 19 25.60 6.80 -11.73
C GLY A 19 24.81 7.68 -12.71
N SER A 20 25.10 9.00 -12.69
CA SER A 20 24.50 10.08 -13.50
C SER A 20 23.16 10.59 -12.96
N GLY A 21 23.19 11.74 -12.27
CA GLY A 21 22.05 12.58 -11.83
C GLY A 21 20.71 11.88 -11.49
N SER A 22 20.33 11.84 -10.21
CA SER A 22 19.03 11.27 -9.81
C SER A 22 17.88 12.14 -10.32
N ARG A 23 16.86 11.54 -10.95
CA ARG A 23 15.62 12.23 -11.35
C ARG A 23 14.47 11.83 -10.42
N ALA A 24 13.65 12.81 -10.06
CA ALA A 24 12.41 12.60 -9.32
C ALA A 24 11.25 13.24 -10.09
N VAL A 25 10.02 12.79 -9.84
CA VAL A 25 8.82 13.36 -10.47
C VAL A 25 7.94 13.97 -9.40
N LEU A 26 7.64 15.26 -9.54
CA LEU A 26 6.71 16.01 -8.71
C LEU A 26 5.35 16.11 -9.42
N SER A 27 4.32 15.46 -8.89
CA SER A 27 2.97 15.45 -9.51
C SER A 27 1.97 16.34 -8.76
N GLY A 28 1.83 17.63 -9.10
CA GLY A 28 0.83 18.54 -8.51
C GLY A 28 -0.59 18.24 -9.01
N ALA A 29 -1.66 18.79 -8.41
CA ALA A 29 -3.06 18.45 -8.71
C ALA A 29 -3.51 18.55 -10.20
N ARG A 30 -2.68 19.06 -11.11
CA ARG A 30 -2.98 19.15 -12.55
C ARG A 30 -1.80 18.83 -13.47
N GLN A 31 -0.57 18.88 -12.98
CA GLN A 31 0.65 18.88 -13.78
C GLN A 31 1.75 18.10 -13.07
N CYS A 32 2.59 17.42 -13.85
CA CYS A 32 3.80 16.79 -13.35
C CYS A 32 5.04 17.54 -13.83
N GLN A 33 6.04 17.63 -12.96
CA GLN A 33 7.31 18.27 -13.24
C GLN A 33 8.44 17.31 -12.87
N VAL A 34 9.42 17.18 -13.76
CA VAL A 34 10.64 16.42 -13.48
C VAL A 34 11.58 17.31 -12.67
N VAL A 35 12.09 16.77 -11.57
CA VAL A 35 13.13 17.36 -10.74
C VAL A 35 14.42 16.61 -10.99
N SER A 36 15.48 17.33 -11.33
CA SER A 36 16.81 16.74 -11.46
C SER A 36 17.64 17.10 -10.23
N LEU A 37 18.21 16.08 -9.58
CA LEU A 37 19.22 16.22 -8.54
C LEU A 37 20.59 16.27 -9.22
N ALA A 38 21.16 17.48 -9.28
CA ALA A 38 22.56 17.62 -9.66
C ALA A 38 23.45 17.21 -8.48
N LYS A 39 24.44 16.34 -8.71
CA LYS A 39 25.49 16.12 -7.71
C LYS A 39 26.36 17.38 -7.64
N PRO A 40 26.46 18.05 -6.49
CA PRO A 40 27.38 19.17 -6.35
C PRO A 40 28.83 18.70 -6.41
N CYS A 41 29.72 19.56 -6.90
CA CYS A 41 31.17 19.37 -6.81
C CYS A 41 31.71 19.50 -5.36
N LEU A 42 30.86 19.88 -4.38
CA LEU A 42 31.21 20.05 -2.98
C LEU A 42 30.19 19.39 -2.04
N PRO A 43 30.59 18.89 -0.85
CA PRO A 43 29.80 17.93 -0.05
C PRO A 43 28.54 18.48 0.65
N LYS A 44 28.11 19.73 0.40
CA LYS A 44 27.05 20.37 1.22
C LYS A 44 25.88 21.03 0.49
N ASP A 45 25.91 21.19 -0.84
CA ASP A 45 24.86 21.95 -1.54
C ASP A 45 24.09 21.08 -2.54
N TYR A 46 23.07 20.35 -2.09
CA TYR A 46 22.10 19.74 -3.00
C TYR A 46 21.20 20.85 -3.56
N ILE A 47 21.35 21.16 -4.84
CA ILE A 47 20.48 22.11 -5.54
C ILE A 47 19.40 21.32 -6.27
N PHE A 48 18.15 21.53 -5.87
CA PHE A 48 16.97 21.02 -6.58
C PHE A 48 16.65 21.96 -7.74
N TYR A 49 16.88 21.52 -8.97
CA TYR A 49 16.52 22.28 -10.16
C TYR A 49 15.16 21.82 -10.68
N LEU A 50 14.19 22.73 -10.67
CA LEU A 50 12.91 22.57 -11.33
C LEU A 50 13.09 23.04 -12.78
N GLU A 51 12.86 22.16 -13.75
CA GLU A 51 12.88 22.49 -15.17
C GLU A 51 11.50 23.05 -15.57
N PRO A 52 11.28 24.37 -15.68
CA PRO A 52 9.93 24.94 -15.84
C PRO A 52 9.32 24.62 -17.21
N ASP A 53 10.18 24.47 -18.21
CA ASP A 53 9.78 24.21 -19.60
C ASP A 53 9.45 22.74 -19.86
N LYS A 54 9.62 21.85 -18.87
CA LYS A 54 9.31 20.41 -18.96
C LYS A 54 8.09 20.03 -18.13
N LEU A 55 7.01 20.77 -18.34
CA LEU A 55 5.71 20.46 -17.76
C LEU A 55 5.01 19.35 -18.55
N GLU A 56 4.70 18.26 -17.86
CA GLU A 56 3.94 17.14 -18.42
C GLU A 56 2.50 17.11 -17.88
N SER A 57 1.61 16.49 -18.65
CA SER A 57 0.24 16.21 -18.20
C SER A 57 0.25 15.39 -16.91
N GLY A 58 -0.52 15.84 -15.91
CA GLY A 58 -0.74 15.12 -14.65
C GLY A 58 -1.78 14.00 -14.73
N LYS A 59 -2.45 13.86 -15.88
CA LYS A 59 -3.50 12.86 -16.08
C LYS A 59 -2.96 11.44 -15.87
N GLY A 60 -3.52 10.71 -14.90
CA GLY A 60 -3.05 9.36 -14.54
C GLY A 60 -1.79 9.33 -13.66
N LYS A 61 -1.30 10.50 -13.21
CA LYS A 61 -0.11 10.65 -12.34
C LYS A 61 -0.44 11.31 -10.99
N CYS A 62 -1.48 12.13 -10.96
CA CYS A 62 -1.99 12.84 -9.79
C CYS A 62 -3.50 13.11 -9.97
N SER A 63 -4.22 13.19 -8.85
CA SER A 63 -5.64 13.55 -8.84
C SER A 63 -5.87 15.06 -8.93
N TYR A 64 -7.04 15.45 -9.45
CA TYR A 64 -7.48 16.84 -9.52
C TYR A 64 -7.87 17.43 -8.15
N ASP A 65 -8.51 16.63 -7.30
CA ASP A 65 -8.86 17.02 -5.93
C ASP A 65 -7.66 16.75 -5.00
N PRO A 66 -7.12 17.76 -4.29
CA PRO A 66 -6.02 17.55 -3.35
C PRO A 66 -6.42 16.79 -2.07
N LYS A 67 -7.71 16.57 -1.83
CA LYS A 67 -8.22 15.87 -0.64
C LYS A 67 -8.31 14.36 -0.81
N VAL A 68 -8.25 13.85 -2.03
CA VAL A 68 -8.34 12.40 -2.25
C VAL A 68 -6.99 11.75 -2.02
N ASP A 69 -7.01 10.60 -1.34
CA ASP A 69 -5.83 9.82 -1.06
C ASP A 69 -5.29 9.22 -2.37
N THR A 70 -4.02 9.50 -2.66
CA THR A 70 -3.33 9.01 -3.86
C THR A 70 -2.01 8.36 -3.47
N VAL A 71 -1.54 7.46 -4.33
CA VAL A 71 -0.24 6.83 -4.15
C VAL A 71 0.53 6.81 -5.45
N SER A 72 1.86 6.90 -5.35
CA SER A 72 2.74 6.74 -6.50
C SER A 72 4.03 6.02 -6.12
N ALA A 73 4.59 5.30 -7.10
CA ALA A 73 5.90 4.68 -7.04
C ALA A 73 6.57 4.81 -8.41
N LEU A 74 7.77 5.37 -8.44
CA LEU A 74 8.60 5.43 -9.64
C LEU A 74 9.57 4.24 -9.60
N ILE A 75 9.47 3.35 -10.58
CA ILE A 75 10.26 2.11 -10.66
C ILE A 75 10.73 1.96 -12.11
N ASN A 76 12.04 1.83 -12.34
CA ASN A 76 12.60 1.67 -13.69
C ASN A 76 12.12 2.76 -14.69
N GLU A 77 12.06 4.03 -14.26
CA GLU A 77 11.54 5.17 -15.04
C GLU A 77 10.05 5.11 -15.42
N GLU A 78 9.32 4.11 -14.93
CA GLU A 78 7.88 3.96 -15.08
C GLU A 78 7.18 4.41 -13.79
N LEU A 79 6.19 5.29 -13.94
CA LEU A 79 5.42 5.83 -12.83
C LEU A 79 4.15 5.03 -12.66
N TYR A 80 4.09 4.29 -11.55
CA TYR A 80 2.91 3.58 -11.11
C TYR A 80 2.13 4.45 -10.12
N ALA A 81 0.84 4.65 -10.35
CA ALA A 81 0.04 5.56 -9.52
C ALA A 81 -1.40 5.08 -9.33
N GLY A 82 -1.90 5.13 -8.10
CA GLY A 82 -3.33 4.97 -7.78
C GLY A 82 -3.95 6.36 -7.61
N VAL A 83 -4.78 6.78 -8.57
CA VAL A 83 -5.30 8.15 -8.66
C VAL A 83 -6.70 8.19 -9.26
N TYR A 84 -7.39 9.33 -9.07
CA TYR A 84 -8.58 9.70 -9.83
C TYR A 84 -8.14 10.52 -11.05
N ILE A 85 -8.53 10.09 -12.25
CA ILE A 85 -8.07 10.71 -13.50
C ILE A 85 -8.97 11.84 -13.99
N ASP A 86 -10.22 11.88 -13.57
CA ASP A 86 -11.21 12.83 -14.04
C ASP A 86 -11.45 13.96 -13.03
N PHE A 87 -11.92 15.10 -13.54
CA PHE A 87 -12.23 16.25 -12.70
C PHE A 87 -13.40 15.97 -11.74
N MET A 88 -14.32 15.08 -12.11
CA MET A 88 -15.49 14.74 -11.29
C MET A 88 -15.16 13.77 -10.15
N GLY A 89 -13.95 13.20 -10.10
CA GLY A 89 -13.57 12.24 -9.05
C GLY A 89 -14.36 10.94 -9.10
N THR A 90 -14.65 10.43 -10.31
CA THR A 90 -15.42 9.20 -10.51
C THR A 90 -14.62 8.06 -11.13
N ASP A 91 -13.56 8.38 -11.88
CA ASP A 91 -12.71 7.40 -12.56
C ASP A 91 -11.41 7.21 -11.78
N ALA A 92 -11.47 6.36 -10.75
CA ALA A 92 -10.29 5.89 -10.04
C ALA A 92 -9.64 4.70 -10.75
N ALA A 93 -8.32 4.73 -10.87
CA ALA A 93 -7.56 3.62 -11.44
C ALA A 93 -6.14 3.53 -10.93
N ILE A 94 -5.56 2.33 -11.04
CA ILE A 94 -4.12 2.11 -10.92
C ILE A 94 -3.52 2.21 -12.32
N PHE A 95 -2.62 3.16 -12.52
CA PHE A 95 -1.94 3.45 -13.78
C PHE A 95 -0.48 3.03 -13.74
N ARG A 96 0.06 2.70 -14.92
CA ARG A 96 1.48 2.85 -15.25
C ARG A 96 1.59 3.83 -16.39
N THR A 97 2.35 4.89 -16.19
CA THR A 97 2.64 5.93 -17.17
C THR A 97 4.15 6.16 -17.23
N MET A 98 4.59 7.06 -18.11
CA MET A 98 6.02 7.29 -18.37
C MET A 98 6.70 6.02 -18.92
N GLY A 99 8.02 6.05 -19.02
CA GLY A 99 8.80 4.98 -19.66
C GLY A 99 8.58 4.86 -21.16
N LYS A 100 9.03 3.74 -21.71
CA LYS A 100 8.95 3.43 -23.16
C LYS A 100 7.69 2.65 -23.53
N GLN A 101 7.03 2.06 -22.54
CA GLN A 101 5.87 1.20 -22.74
C GLN A 101 4.59 2.01 -22.88
N THR A 102 3.55 1.40 -23.46
CA THR A 102 2.23 2.01 -23.50
C THR A 102 1.68 2.16 -22.09
N ALA A 103 0.91 3.23 -21.87
CA ALA A 103 0.27 3.47 -20.60
C ALA A 103 -0.73 2.34 -20.28
N MET A 104 -0.67 1.82 -19.06
CA MET A 104 -1.53 0.74 -18.57
C MET A 104 -2.50 1.27 -17.51
N ARG A 105 -3.69 0.68 -17.41
CA ARG A 105 -4.66 1.00 -16.36
C ARG A 105 -5.51 -0.19 -15.92
N THR A 106 -6.19 -0.07 -14.78
CA THR A 106 -7.29 -0.98 -14.40
C THR A 106 -8.50 -0.80 -15.32
N ASP A 107 -9.34 -1.85 -15.42
CA ASP A 107 -10.58 -1.80 -16.22
C ASP A 107 -11.52 -0.71 -15.72
N GLN A 108 -11.93 0.16 -16.64
CA GLN A 108 -12.68 1.38 -16.33
C GLN A 108 -14.15 1.07 -16.08
N TYR A 109 -14.79 1.79 -15.15
CA TYR A 109 -16.21 1.63 -14.82
C TYR A 109 -16.62 0.19 -14.43
N ASN A 110 -15.68 -0.55 -13.84
CA ASN A 110 -15.87 -1.93 -13.42
C ASN A 110 -15.65 -2.04 -11.91
N SER A 111 -16.74 -2.00 -11.13
CA SER A 111 -16.68 -2.02 -9.66
C SER A 111 -16.09 -3.31 -9.08
N ARG A 112 -16.01 -4.41 -9.86
CA ARG A 112 -15.28 -5.62 -9.45
C ARG A 112 -13.78 -5.34 -9.30
N TRP A 113 -13.24 -4.44 -10.12
CA TRP A 113 -11.83 -4.08 -10.11
C TRP A 113 -11.52 -3.08 -9.01
N LEU A 114 -12.17 -1.92 -9.03
CA LEU A 114 -12.03 -0.86 -8.04
C LEU A 114 -13.39 -0.18 -7.85
N ASN A 115 -13.77 0.08 -6.60
CA ASN A 115 -15.05 0.70 -6.28
C ASN A 115 -14.87 1.85 -5.28
N ASP A 116 -14.70 3.06 -5.80
CA ASP A 116 -14.43 4.26 -5.00
C ASP A 116 -13.26 4.08 -4.00
N PRO A 117 -12.04 3.78 -4.50
CA PRO A 117 -10.90 3.47 -3.65
C PRO A 117 -10.20 4.72 -3.10
N ALA A 118 -9.70 4.63 -1.87
CA ALA A 118 -8.69 5.54 -1.32
C ALA A 118 -7.35 4.80 -1.21
N PHE A 119 -6.33 5.27 -1.94
CA PHE A 119 -5.03 4.60 -2.04
C PHE A 119 -4.08 5.03 -0.94
N VAL A 120 -3.45 4.06 -0.28
CA VAL A 120 -2.62 4.30 0.91
C VAL A 120 -1.13 4.06 0.65
N ARG A 121 -0.78 2.91 0.04
CA ARG A 121 0.64 2.56 -0.23
C ARG A 121 0.82 1.75 -1.50
N ALA A 122 1.95 1.93 -2.17
CA ALA A 122 2.43 1.08 -3.25
C ALA A 122 3.85 0.61 -2.90
N GLN A 123 4.11 -0.69 -3.03
CA GLN A 123 5.41 -1.27 -2.69
C GLN A 123 5.77 -2.43 -3.63
N LEU A 124 6.95 -2.35 -4.24
CA LEU A 124 7.55 -3.45 -4.98
C LEU A 124 8.03 -4.52 -3.98
N ILE A 125 7.56 -5.75 -4.15
CA ILE A 125 7.98 -6.91 -3.35
C ILE A 125 8.26 -8.07 -4.32
N PRO A 126 9.51 -8.54 -4.41
CA PRO A 126 9.84 -9.73 -5.18
C PRO A 126 9.13 -10.98 -4.66
N ASP A 127 8.64 -11.83 -5.54
CA ASP A 127 8.01 -13.11 -5.16
C ASP A 127 8.96 -14.30 -5.18
N SER A 128 9.98 -14.27 -6.04
CA SER A 128 10.97 -15.33 -6.16
C SER A 128 12.37 -14.73 -6.40
N SER A 129 13.36 -15.57 -6.70
CA SER A 129 14.67 -15.11 -7.17
C SER A 129 14.65 -14.63 -8.64
N GLU A 130 13.62 -15.00 -9.40
CA GLU A 130 13.42 -14.58 -10.78
C GLU A 130 12.78 -13.18 -10.80
N ARG A 131 13.42 -12.22 -11.47
CA ARG A 131 12.96 -10.82 -11.51
C ARG A 131 11.62 -10.69 -12.24
N ASN A 132 11.35 -11.58 -13.18
CA ASN A 132 10.06 -11.60 -13.87
C ASN A 132 8.88 -11.96 -12.94
N ASP A 133 9.14 -12.52 -11.75
CA ASP A 133 8.10 -12.76 -10.74
C ASP A 133 7.83 -11.54 -9.85
N ASP A 134 8.58 -10.43 -10.00
CA ASP A 134 8.42 -9.22 -9.22
C ASP A 134 7.00 -8.64 -9.33
N LYS A 135 6.41 -8.30 -8.18
CA LYS A 135 5.06 -7.75 -8.12
C LYS A 135 5.02 -6.43 -7.37
N LEU A 136 4.19 -5.53 -7.89
CA LEU A 136 3.85 -4.28 -7.24
C LEU A 136 2.55 -4.47 -6.45
N TYR A 137 2.62 -4.23 -5.14
CA TYR A 137 1.49 -4.33 -4.23
C TYR A 137 0.92 -2.95 -3.93
N PHE A 138 -0.40 -2.82 -4.05
CA PHE A 138 -1.15 -1.62 -3.70
C PHE A 138 -2.02 -1.89 -2.48
N PHE A 139 -1.94 -1.02 -1.49
CA PHE A 139 -2.78 -1.04 -0.30
C PHE A 139 -3.76 0.12 -0.39
N PHE A 140 -5.04 -0.19 -0.23
CA PHE A 140 -6.11 0.78 -0.38
C PHE A 140 -7.35 0.31 0.39
N ARG A 141 -8.31 1.19 0.58
CA ARG A 141 -9.66 0.86 1.05
C ARG A 141 -10.66 1.22 -0.04
N GLU A 142 -11.76 0.50 -0.15
CA GLU A 142 -12.78 0.74 -1.17
C GLU A 142 -14.18 0.42 -0.62
N LYS A 143 -15.23 0.91 -1.29
CA LYS A 143 -16.61 0.53 -0.97
C LYS A 143 -16.85 -0.93 -1.34
N SER A 144 -17.51 -1.66 -0.45
CA SER A 144 -17.95 -3.03 -0.71
C SER A 144 -18.92 -3.08 -1.88
N ALA A 145 -18.71 -4.05 -2.78
CA ALA A 145 -19.63 -4.33 -3.88
C ALA A 145 -20.79 -5.25 -3.47
N ASP A 146 -20.85 -5.66 -2.20
CA ASP A 146 -21.61 -6.83 -1.75
C ASP A 146 -23.00 -6.50 -1.22
N ALA A 147 -23.17 -5.28 -0.69
CA ALA A 147 -24.40 -4.85 -0.04
C ALA A 147 -24.74 -3.39 -0.39
N PRO A 148 -25.54 -3.15 -1.44
CA PRO A 148 -26.03 -1.81 -1.77
C PRO A 148 -26.78 -1.15 -0.61
N LEU A 149 -27.38 -1.96 0.27
CA LEU A 149 -28.17 -1.56 1.43
C LEU A 149 -27.34 -1.33 2.71
N SER A 150 -26.08 -1.75 2.73
CA SER A 150 -25.15 -1.51 3.84
C SER A 150 -23.75 -1.26 3.26
N PRO A 151 -23.45 -0.01 2.89
CA PRO A 151 -22.18 0.34 2.26
C PRO A 151 -21.04 0.23 3.29
N GLY A 152 -20.51 -0.98 3.45
CA GLY A 152 -19.27 -1.22 4.20
C GLY A 152 -18.06 -0.77 3.39
N VAL A 153 -17.04 -0.25 4.08
CA VAL A 153 -15.70 -0.06 3.51
C VAL A 153 -14.90 -1.32 3.76
N TYR A 154 -14.11 -1.76 2.80
CA TYR A 154 -13.16 -2.86 2.98
C TYR A 154 -11.74 -2.41 2.66
N SER A 155 -10.84 -2.74 3.56
CA SER A 155 -9.40 -2.66 3.32
C SER A 155 -8.95 -3.78 2.38
N ARG A 156 -8.09 -3.44 1.43
CA ARG A 156 -7.62 -4.30 0.35
C ARG A 156 -6.10 -4.24 0.20
N ILE A 157 -5.56 -5.35 -0.25
CA ILE A 157 -4.27 -5.42 -0.91
C ILE A 157 -4.50 -5.91 -2.34
N GLY A 158 -4.01 -5.15 -3.31
CA GLY A 158 -3.95 -5.51 -4.73
C GLY A 158 -2.52 -5.84 -5.13
N ARG A 159 -2.33 -6.70 -6.13
CA ARG A 159 -1.02 -6.99 -6.71
C ARG A 159 -1.09 -7.00 -8.24
N ILE A 160 0.00 -6.61 -8.88
CA ILE A 160 0.18 -6.61 -10.33
C ILE A 160 1.61 -7.08 -10.63
N CYS A 161 1.80 -7.89 -11.68
CA CYS A 161 3.13 -8.23 -12.17
C CYS A 161 3.82 -7.00 -12.76
N LEU A 162 5.08 -6.76 -12.41
CA LEU A 162 5.77 -5.56 -12.84
C LEU A 162 5.91 -5.49 -14.37
N ASN A 163 6.08 -6.65 -15.00
CA ASN A 163 6.23 -6.88 -16.45
C ASN A 163 4.91 -7.23 -17.17
N ASP A 164 3.77 -6.81 -16.63
CA ASP A 164 2.47 -6.95 -17.30
C ASP A 164 2.35 -5.94 -18.47
N ASP A 165 2.05 -6.45 -19.66
CA ASP A 165 1.91 -5.69 -20.91
C ASP A 165 0.46 -5.63 -21.41
N GLY A 166 -0.48 -6.15 -20.61
CA GLY A 166 -1.89 -6.34 -20.96
C GLY A 166 -2.11 -7.54 -21.87
N GLY A 167 -3.37 -7.71 -22.28
CA GLY A 167 -3.75 -8.79 -23.19
C GLY A 167 -3.63 -8.39 -24.68
N HIS A 168 -3.66 -9.40 -25.55
CA HIS A 168 -3.53 -9.22 -27.01
C HIS A 168 -4.83 -8.68 -27.63
N CYS A 169 -5.95 -9.38 -27.47
CA CYS A 169 -7.26 -8.99 -28.00
C CYS A 169 -8.16 -8.33 -26.95
N CYS A 170 -8.21 -8.92 -25.75
CA CYS A 170 -8.94 -8.41 -24.59
C CYS A 170 -7.97 -7.74 -23.61
N LEU A 171 -8.47 -6.81 -22.78
CA LEU A 171 -7.63 -6.04 -21.84
C LEU A 171 -6.41 -5.36 -22.50
N VAL A 172 -6.56 -4.89 -23.73
CA VAL A 172 -5.52 -4.10 -24.42
C VAL A 172 -5.23 -2.84 -23.61
N ASN A 173 -3.96 -2.62 -23.29
CA ASN A 173 -3.47 -1.53 -22.42
C ASN A 173 -4.16 -1.50 -21.03
N LYS A 174 -4.61 -2.66 -20.55
CA LYS A 174 -5.16 -2.83 -19.22
C LYS A 174 -4.45 -3.97 -18.51
N TRP A 175 -4.29 -3.87 -17.20
CA TRP A 175 -3.63 -4.92 -16.42
C TRP A 175 -4.29 -6.27 -16.69
N SER A 176 -3.50 -7.31 -16.89
CA SER A 176 -3.95 -8.68 -17.11
C SER A 176 -3.61 -9.60 -15.94
N THR A 177 -2.89 -9.09 -14.94
CA THR A 177 -2.45 -9.82 -13.74
C THR A 177 -2.98 -9.22 -12.42
N PHE A 178 -3.82 -8.18 -12.50
CA PHE A 178 -4.36 -7.50 -11.32
C PHE A 178 -5.28 -8.41 -10.51
N LEU A 179 -4.92 -8.65 -9.25
CA LEU A 179 -5.75 -9.32 -8.25
C LEU A 179 -5.81 -8.52 -6.97
N LYS A 180 -6.92 -8.59 -6.24
CA LYS A 180 -7.08 -8.00 -4.91
C LYS A 180 -7.68 -8.98 -3.92
N ALA A 181 -7.34 -8.80 -2.64
CA ALA A 181 -7.86 -9.57 -1.52
C ALA A 181 -8.24 -8.64 -0.36
N ARG A 182 -9.18 -9.07 0.50
CA ARG A 182 -9.53 -8.32 1.72
C ARG A 182 -8.40 -8.43 2.74
N LEU A 183 -7.97 -7.32 3.32
CA LEU A 183 -7.22 -7.30 4.57
C LEU A 183 -8.22 -7.18 5.72
N VAL A 184 -8.21 -8.15 6.63
CA VAL A 184 -9.04 -8.12 7.84
C VAL A 184 -8.16 -7.68 8.99
N CYS A 185 -8.62 -6.70 9.77
CA CYS A 185 -8.07 -6.38 11.08
C CYS A 185 -9.23 -6.37 12.06
N SER A 186 -9.34 -7.38 12.91
CA SER A 186 -10.48 -7.56 13.79
C SER A 186 -10.08 -8.15 15.14
N VAL A 187 -10.89 -7.86 16.16
CA VAL A 187 -10.79 -8.46 17.48
C VAL A 187 -11.93 -9.47 17.64
N PRO A 188 -11.64 -10.75 17.89
CA PRO A 188 -12.69 -11.74 18.13
C PRO A 188 -13.36 -11.49 19.49
N GLY A 189 -14.69 -11.41 19.50
CA GLY A 189 -15.51 -11.31 20.70
C GLY A 189 -15.71 -12.67 21.41
N PRO A 190 -16.12 -12.68 22.69
CA PRO A 190 -16.42 -13.91 23.44
C PRO A 190 -17.55 -14.76 22.83
N ASP A 191 -18.47 -14.09 22.14
CA ASP A 191 -19.61 -14.62 21.40
C ASP A 191 -19.27 -15.05 19.96
N GLY A 192 -17.99 -14.96 19.57
CA GLY A 192 -17.53 -15.28 18.22
C GLY A 192 -17.79 -14.19 17.18
N ILE A 193 -18.39 -13.06 17.57
CA ILE A 193 -18.59 -11.90 16.70
C ILE A 193 -17.29 -11.09 16.64
N GLU A 194 -16.78 -10.86 15.45
CA GLU A 194 -15.57 -10.08 15.24
C GLU A 194 -15.88 -8.57 15.19
N THR A 195 -15.15 -7.77 15.97
CA THR A 195 -15.17 -6.31 15.84
C THR A 195 -14.12 -5.89 14.81
N HIS A 196 -14.57 -5.38 13.66
CA HIS A 196 -13.70 -5.03 12.53
C HIS A 196 -13.23 -3.57 12.55
N PHE A 197 -12.00 -3.37 12.08
CA PHE A 197 -11.39 -2.08 11.76
C PHE A 197 -11.08 -2.07 10.27
N ASP A 198 -12.05 -1.67 9.44
CA ASP A 198 -11.93 -1.78 7.97
C ASP A 198 -11.38 -0.52 7.29
N GLU A 199 -11.14 0.57 8.04
CA GLU A 199 -10.64 1.83 7.51
C GLU A 199 -9.11 1.90 7.56
N LEU A 200 -8.42 1.34 6.55
CA LEU A 200 -6.96 1.45 6.41
C LEU A 200 -6.52 2.91 6.29
N GLN A 201 -5.56 3.33 7.13
CA GLN A 201 -5.02 4.70 7.18
C GLN A 201 -3.59 4.78 6.66
N ASP A 202 -2.72 3.87 7.09
CA ASP A 202 -1.31 3.85 6.70
C ASP A 202 -0.77 2.42 6.73
N VAL A 203 0.31 2.20 6.01
CA VAL A 203 1.03 0.93 5.95
C VAL A 203 2.52 1.23 6.09
N PHE A 204 3.23 0.43 6.87
CA PHE A 204 4.69 0.48 6.95
C PHE A 204 5.27 -0.89 6.61
N ILE A 205 6.28 -0.90 5.75
CA ILE A 205 6.89 -2.12 5.22
C ILE A 205 8.27 -2.28 5.85
N GLN A 206 8.35 -3.12 6.89
CA GLN A 206 9.61 -3.45 7.53
C GLN A 206 10.34 -4.49 6.67
N GLN A 207 11.45 -4.07 6.07
CA GLN A 207 12.32 -5.00 5.35
C GLN A 207 12.97 -5.98 6.33
N THR A 208 13.06 -7.24 5.93
CA THR A 208 13.82 -8.26 6.66
C THR A 208 15.08 -8.60 5.88
N GLN A 209 15.90 -9.52 6.40
CA GLN A 209 17.05 -10.05 5.65
C GLN A 209 16.62 -10.72 4.34
N ASP A 210 15.41 -11.28 4.29
CA ASP A 210 14.80 -11.78 3.07
C ASP A 210 13.86 -10.71 2.48
N THR A 211 14.32 -10.04 1.43
CA THR A 211 13.57 -8.97 0.74
C THR A 211 12.25 -9.46 0.14
N LYS A 212 12.07 -10.78 -0.03
CA LYS A 212 10.80 -11.40 -0.47
C LYS A 212 9.80 -11.53 0.66
N ASN A 213 10.22 -11.39 1.92
CA ASN A 213 9.39 -11.55 3.09
C ASN A 213 9.52 -10.36 4.05
N PRO A 214 9.15 -9.14 3.63
CA PRO A 214 8.96 -8.02 4.55
C PRO A 214 7.80 -8.30 5.51
N VAL A 215 7.84 -7.65 6.67
CA VAL A 215 6.73 -7.60 7.63
C VAL A 215 5.91 -6.34 7.36
N ILE A 216 4.59 -6.50 7.24
CA ILE A 216 3.69 -5.40 6.87
C ILE A 216 2.92 -4.97 8.11
N TYR A 217 3.17 -3.77 8.60
CA TYR A 217 2.37 -3.13 9.64
C TYR A 217 1.33 -2.25 8.98
N ALA A 218 0.09 -2.31 9.43
CA ALA A 218 -0.98 -1.50 8.88
C ALA A 218 -1.86 -0.93 10.00
N VAL A 219 -2.16 0.36 9.88
CA VAL A 219 -3.01 1.11 10.80
C VAL A 219 -4.42 1.13 10.25
N PHE A 220 -5.37 0.73 11.08
CA PHE A 220 -6.78 0.73 10.76
C PHE A 220 -7.55 1.58 11.76
N SER A 221 -8.69 2.09 11.32
CA SER A 221 -9.69 2.70 12.18
C SER A 221 -11.01 1.92 12.09
N ALA A 222 -11.83 2.03 13.13
CA ALA A 222 -13.17 1.50 13.12
C ALA A 222 -14.05 2.27 12.12
N SER A 223 -14.89 1.54 11.40
CA SER A 223 -15.88 2.10 10.49
C SER A 223 -16.98 2.81 11.30
N GLY A 224 -17.45 3.95 10.80
CA GLY A 224 -18.54 4.71 11.42
C GLY A 224 -18.08 5.89 12.31
N SER A 225 -19.06 6.74 12.66
CA SER A 225 -18.83 7.99 13.39
C SER A 225 -18.94 7.85 14.91
N VAL A 226 -19.70 6.85 15.39
CA VAL A 226 -20.05 6.67 16.80
C VAL A 226 -18.91 6.01 17.58
N PHE A 227 -18.32 4.94 17.03
CA PHE A 227 -17.21 4.25 17.66
C PHE A 227 -15.88 4.79 17.13
N LYS A 228 -15.08 5.40 18.02
CA LYS A 228 -13.72 5.82 17.73
C LYS A 228 -12.77 4.78 18.28
N GLY A 229 -12.22 3.98 17.37
CA GLY A 229 -11.17 3.02 17.68
C GLY A 229 -10.14 2.96 16.56
N SER A 230 -8.92 2.63 16.92
CA SER A 230 -7.83 2.35 16.00
C SER A 230 -7.14 1.05 16.38
N ALA A 231 -6.59 0.37 15.38
CA ALA A 231 -5.88 -0.88 15.57
C ALA A 231 -4.64 -0.92 14.66
N VAL A 232 -3.60 -1.60 15.12
CA VAL A 232 -2.40 -1.90 14.32
C VAL A 232 -2.37 -3.39 14.11
N CYS A 233 -2.44 -3.82 12.86
CA CYS A 233 -2.36 -5.22 12.47
C CYS A 233 -1.05 -5.50 11.72
N VAL A 234 -0.52 -6.70 11.89
CA VAL A 234 0.72 -7.16 11.24
C VAL A 234 0.39 -8.29 10.29
N TYR A 235 0.88 -8.24 9.06
CA TYR A 235 0.65 -9.26 8.04
C TYR A 235 1.97 -9.84 7.54
N SER A 236 1.95 -11.14 7.25
CA SER A 236 3.07 -11.85 6.65
C SER A 236 2.87 -11.99 5.13
N MET A 237 3.97 -11.92 4.37
CA MET A 237 3.91 -12.21 2.93
C MET A 237 3.50 -13.66 2.63
N ALA A 238 3.76 -14.60 3.56
CA ALA A 238 3.32 -15.98 3.41
C ALA A 238 1.78 -16.10 3.37
N ASP A 239 1.08 -15.46 4.31
CA ASP A 239 -0.39 -15.47 4.35
C ASP A 239 -0.99 -14.75 3.13
N ILE A 240 -0.39 -13.63 2.73
CA ILE A 240 -0.78 -12.87 1.54
C ILE A 240 -0.69 -13.74 0.29
N ARG A 241 0.44 -14.42 0.08
CA ARG A 241 0.65 -15.31 -1.07
C ARG A 241 -0.30 -16.51 -1.02
N MET A 242 -0.51 -17.09 0.14
CA MET A 242 -1.46 -18.20 0.33
C MET A 242 -2.86 -17.81 -0.15
N VAL A 243 -3.36 -16.63 0.25
CA VAL A 243 -4.68 -16.15 -0.19
C VAL A 243 -4.72 -15.90 -1.69
N PHE A 244 -3.70 -15.24 -2.25
CA PHE A 244 -3.66 -15.00 -3.69
C PHE A 244 -3.49 -16.28 -4.52
N ASN A 245 -2.99 -17.36 -3.93
CA ASN A 245 -2.91 -18.69 -4.52
C ASN A 245 -4.17 -19.55 -4.25
N GLY A 246 -5.12 -19.03 -3.46
CA GLY A 246 -6.38 -19.67 -3.13
C GLY A 246 -7.50 -19.49 -4.17
N PRO A 247 -8.77 -19.70 -3.79
CA PRO A 247 -9.91 -19.56 -4.68
C PRO A 247 -10.25 -18.10 -4.99
N PHE A 248 -10.66 -17.86 -6.23
CA PHE A 248 -11.22 -16.57 -6.66
C PHE A 248 -12.65 -16.43 -6.15
N ALA A 249 -13.07 -15.19 -5.89
CA ALA A 249 -14.46 -14.89 -5.57
C ALA A 249 -15.29 -14.94 -6.85
N HIS A 250 -16.42 -15.64 -6.82
CA HIS A 250 -17.33 -15.82 -7.94
C HIS A 250 -18.78 -15.55 -7.54
N LYS A 251 -19.57 -15.07 -8.51
CA LYS A 251 -21.03 -14.94 -8.43
C LYS A 251 -21.63 -15.50 -9.72
N GLU A 252 -22.62 -16.38 -9.60
CA GLU A 252 -23.35 -16.92 -10.75
C GLU A 252 -24.21 -15.85 -11.44
N GLY A 253 -24.62 -14.82 -10.71
CA GLY A 253 -25.37 -13.68 -11.24
C GLY A 253 -25.32 -12.45 -10.31
N PRO A 254 -25.91 -11.31 -10.72
CA PRO A 254 -25.84 -10.05 -9.96
C PRO A 254 -26.39 -10.15 -8.52
N ASN A 255 -27.45 -10.94 -8.33
CA ASN A 255 -28.17 -11.10 -7.06
C ASN A 255 -27.65 -12.27 -6.21
N TYR A 256 -26.66 -13.02 -6.70
CA TYR A 256 -26.10 -14.15 -5.98
C TYR A 256 -25.06 -13.69 -4.97
N GLN A 257 -24.87 -14.48 -3.92
CA GLN A 257 -23.82 -14.26 -2.94
C GLN A 257 -22.45 -14.64 -3.52
N TRP A 258 -21.39 -14.05 -2.99
CA TRP A 258 -20.04 -14.47 -3.35
C TRP A 258 -19.76 -15.87 -2.82
N MET A 259 -19.18 -16.70 -3.68
CA MET A 259 -18.79 -18.08 -3.40
C MET A 259 -17.38 -18.33 -3.94
N PRO A 260 -16.65 -19.31 -3.40
CA PRO A 260 -15.36 -19.67 -3.96
C PRO A 260 -15.57 -20.27 -5.35
N TYR A 261 -14.76 -19.85 -6.32
CA TYR A 261 -14.77 -20.43 -7.65
C TYR A 261 -14.31 -21.90 -7.60
N THR A 262 -15.15 -22.81 -8.08
CA THR A 262 -14.91 -24.27 -8.10
C THR A 262 -14.74 -24.84 -9.50
N GLY A 263 -14.86 -24.00 -10.54
CA GLY A 263 -14.69 -24.42 -11.93
C GLY A 263 -13.23 -24.72 -12.30
N LYS A 264 -13.02 -25.10 -13.57
CA LYS A 264 -11.68 -25.39 -14.09
C LYS A 264 -10.83 -24.11 -14.13
N MET A 265 -9.68 -24.14 -13.47
CA MET A 265 -8.72 -23.04 -13.52
C MET A 265 -8.00 -23.02 -14.88
N PRO A 266 -8.00 -21.90 -15.61
CA PRO A 266 -7.23 -21.80 -16.86
C PRO A 266 -5.72 -21.75 -16.56
N TYR A 267 -4.91 -22.08 -17.57
CA TYR A 267 -3.45 -22.09 -17.48
C TYR A 267 -2.82 -21.07 -18.47
N PRO A 268 -1.80 -20.28 -18.05
CA PRO A 268 -1.24 -20.21 -16.69
C PRO A 268 -2.26 -19.69 -15.68
N ARG A 269 -2.03 -19.99 -14.39
CA ARG A 269 -2.97 -19.58 -13.34
C ARG A 269 -3.14 -18.04 -13.38
N PRO A 270 -4.37 -17.53 -13.49
CA PRO A 270 -4.68 -16.10 -13.48
C PRO A 270 -3.91 -15.35 -12.37
N GLY A 271 -3.19 -14.28 -12.74
CA GLY A 271 -2.32 -13.51 -11.85
C GLY A 271 -0.86 -14.00 -11.75
N THR A 272 -0.45 -15.00 -12.54
CA THR A 272 0.96 -15.40 -12.69
C THR A 272 1.68 -14.47 -13.66
N CYS A 273 2.92 -14.10 -13.36
CA CYS A 273 3.71 -13.18 -14.20
C CYS A 273 4.28 -13.90 -15.42
N PRO A 274 4.44 -13.23 -16.58
CA PRO A 274 5.07 -13.84 -17.75
C PRO A 274 6.58 -13.94 -17.54
N GLY A 275 7.22 -14.95 -18.15
CA GLY A 275 8.67 -15.17 -18.12
C GLY A 275 9.20 -15.53 -16.73
N GLY A 276 8.31 -15.80 -15.78
CA GLY A 276 8.63 -16.13 -14.40
C GLY A 276 8.92 -17.62 -14.21
N THR A 277 9.10 -18.02 -12.96
CA THR A 277 9.47 -19.40 -12.59
C THR A 277 8.48 -20.45 -13.14
N PHE A 278 7.19 -20.11 -13.18
CA PHE A 278 6.11 -21.03 -13.58
C PHE A 278 5.66 -20.90 -15.04
N THR A 279 6.17 -19.89 -15.75
CA THR A 279 5.78 -19.52 -17.13
C THR A 279 7.01 -19.17 -17.98
N PRO A 280 8.10 -19.96 -17.95
CA PRO A 280 9.36 -19.57 -18.61
C PRO A 280 9.23 -19.45 -20.15
N SER A 281 8.23 -20.09 -20.76
CA SER A 281 7.97 -20.04 -22.20
C SER A 281 7.11 -18.87 -22.67
N MET A 282 6.36 -18.22 -21.77
CA MET A 282 5.44 -17.12 -22.10
C MET A 282 6.07 -15.80 -21.66
N LYS A 283 6.72 -15.09 -22.59
CA LYS A 283 7.57 -13.93 -22.26
C LYS A 283 6.80 -12.64 -22.05
N SER A 284 5.58 -12.55 -22.58
CA SER A 284 4.66 -11.43 -22.35
C SER A 284 3.28 -11.94 -21.97
N THR A 285 2.52 -11.12 -21.25
CA THR A 285 1.09 -11.38 -20.99
C THR A 285 0.24 -11.40 -22.26
N LYS A 286 0.76 -10.84 -23.37
CA LYS A 286 0.13 -10.94 -24.69
C LYS A 286 0.18 -12.36 -25.27
N ASP A 287 1.06 -13.21 -24.76
CA ASP A 287 1.16 -14.61 -25.17
C ASP A 287 0.16 -15.51 -24.40
N TYR A 288 -0.58 -14.95 -23.43
CA TYR A 288 -1.53 -15.70 -22.63
C TYR A 288 -2.79 -16.06 -23.44
N PRO A 289 -3.36 -17.27 -23.25
CA PRO A 289 -4.61 -17.64 -23.89
C PRO A 289 -5.77 -16.72 -23.51
N ASP A 290 -6.70 -16.50 -24.43
CA ASP A 290 -7.88 -15.65 -24.21
C ASP A 290 -8.72 -16.10 -23.01
N GLU A 291 -8.76 -17.40 -22.70
CA GLU A 291 -9.45 -17.95 -21.52
C GLU A 291 -8.91 -17.35 -20.21
N VAL A 292 -7.58 -17.21 -20.09
CA VAL A 292 -6.92 -16.62 -18.91
C VAL A 292 -7.26 -15.14 -18.80
N ILE A 293 -7.18 -14.40 -19.92
CA ILE A 293 -7.44 -12.95 -19.96
C ILE A 293 -8.91 -12.65 -19.63
N ASN A 294 -9.84 -13.42 -20.20
CA ASN A 294 -11.27 -13.31 -19.91
C ASN A 294 -11.59 -13.67 -18.46
N PHE A 295 -10.95 -14.70 -17.91
CA PHE A 295 -11.09 -15.06 -16.51
C PHE A 295 -10.65 -13.91 -15.59
N MET A 296 -9.47 -13.34 -15.84
CA MET A 296 -8.92 -12.22 -15.07
C MET A 296 -9.84 -11.00 -15.09
N ARG A 297 -10.43 -10.69 -16.25
CA ARG A 297 -11.39 -9.57 -16.37
C ARG A 297 -12.59 -9.72 -15.45
N ALA A 298 -13.09 -10.94 -15.30
CA ALA A 298 -14.27 -11.24 -14.49
C ALA A 298 -13.96 -11.51 -13.01
N HIS A 299 -12.75 -11.98 -12.68
CA HIS A 299 -12.37 -12.47 -11.35
C HIS A 299 -11.14 -11.75 -10.75
N PRO A 300 -11.14 -10.42 -10.58
CA PRO A 300 -10.04 -9.71 -9.94
C PRO A 300 -9.99 -9.90 -8.41
N LEU A 301 -11.04 -10.44 -7.79
CA LEU A 301 -11.17 -10.55 -6.32
C LEU A 301 -10.90 -11.99 -5.84
N MET A 302 -10.08 -12.13 -4.79
CA MET A 302 -9.88 -13.39 -4.08
C MET A 302 -11.02 -13.62 -3.07
N TYR A 303 -11.44 -14.87 -2.91
CA TYR A 303 -12.54 -15.22 -1.99
C TYR A 303 -12.12 -15.17 -0.52
N HIS A 304 -10.95 -15.72 -0.19
CA HIS A 304 -10.43 -15.68 1.17
C HIS A 304 -9.91 -14.29 1.54
N ALA A 305 -10.09 -13.93 2.80
CA ALA A 305 -9.50 -12.75 3.39
C ALA A 305 -8.14 -13.06 4.01
N ILE A 306 -7.28 -12.05 4.05
CA ILE A 306 -5.97 -12.10 4.69
C ILE A 306 -6.16 -11.59 6.13
N TYR A 307 -5.96 -12.49 7.08
CA TYR A 307 -5.98 -12.18 8.51
C TYR A 307 -4.58 -11.76 8.99
N PRO A 308 -4.48 -10.96 10.07
CA PRO A 308 -3.19 -10.58 10.62
C PRO A 308 -2.55 -11.78 11.32
N ALA A 309 -1.25 -11.66 11.60
CA ALA A 309 -0.52 -12.63 12.41
C ALA A 309 -1.28 -12.88 13.72
N HIS A 310 -1.45 -14.15 14.07
CA HIS A 310 -2.24 -14.60 15.23
C HIS A 310 -3.72 -14.23 15.21
N ARG A 311 -4.29 -13.83 14.06
CA ARG A 311 -5.71 -13.46 13.87
C ARG A 311 -6.21 -12.39 14.85
N ARG A 312 -5.34 -11.49 15.30
CA ARG A 312 -5.70 -10.35 16.16
C ARG A 312 -4.77 -9.16 15.91
N PRO A 313 -5.17 -7.94 16.29
CA PRO A 313 -4.30 -6.78 16.18
C PRO A 313 -3.18 -6.85 17.22
N LEU A 314 -2.05 -6.22 16.88
CA LEU A 314 -0.92 -6.02 17.78
C LEU A 314 -1.21 -4.95 18.83
N VAL A 315 -1.87 -3.87 18.41
CA VAL A 315 -2.29 -2.76 19.26
C VAL A 315 -3.75 -2.46 18.96
N VAL A 316 -4.55 -2.24 20.01
CA VAL A 316 -5.93 -1.75 19.91
C VAL A 316 -6.07 -0.57 20.84
N ARG A 317 -6.61 0.53 20.32
CA ARG A 317 -6.89 1.74 21.08
C ARG A 317 -8.34 2.12 20.86
N THR A 318 -9.14 2.05 21.92
CA THR A 318 -10.56 2.40 21.95
C THR A 318 -10.81 3.40 23.07
N ASN A 319 -12.01 3.99 23.11
CA ASN A 319 -12.41 4.95 24.16
C ASN A 319 -11.52 6.20 24.26
N VAL A 320 -10.86 6.56 23.15
CA VAL A 320 -10.09 7.80 23.02
C VAL A 320 -10.70 8.70 21.95
N ASN A 321 -10.45 10.00 22.05
CA ASN A 321 -11.02 10.99 21.12
C ASN A 321 -10.19 11.19 19.84
N TYR A 322 -9.06 10.49 19.69
CA TYR A 322 -8.18 10.52 18.52
C TYR A 322 -8.19 9.18 17.78
N ARG A 323 -7.61 9.18 16.57
CA ARG A 323 -7.37 7.98 15.75
C ARG A 323 -5.90 7.93 15.36
N PHE A 324 -5.37 6.73 15.20
CA PHE A 324 -4.07 6.53 14.56
C PHE A 324 -4.19 6.88 13.07
N THR A 325 -3.22 7.64 12.57
CA THR A 325 -3.19 8.10 11.17
C THR A 325 -1.97 7.56 10.43
N THR A 326 -0.83 7.39 11.11
CA THR A 326 0.41 6.94 10.50
C THR A 326 1.17 5.98 11.42
N VAL A 327 2.05 5.17 10.84
CA VAL A 327 2.94 4.28 11.59
C VAL A 327 4.35 4.28 11.00
N ALA A 328 5.34 4.29 11.87
CA ALA A 328 6.72 3.92 11.57
C ALA A 328 7.19 2.87 12.57
N VAL A 329 8.08 1.98 12.15
CA VAL A 329 8.65 0.94 13.01
C VAL A 329 10.16 1.03 12.94
N ASP A 330 10.80 0.95 14.11
CA ASP A 330 12.25 0.83 14.24
C ASP A 330 12.63 -0.44 15.00
N GLN A 331 13.80 -1.00 14.68
CA GLN A 331 14.37 -2.15 15.38
C GLN A 331 15.52 -1.68 16.27
N VAL A 332 15.32 -1.74 17.58
CA VAL A 332 16.28 -1.24 18.56
C VAL A 332 16.91 -2.40 19.30
N ASP A 333 18.24 -2.47 19.28
CA ASP A 333 19.01 -3.35 20.15
C ASP A 333 19.13 -2.69 21.54
N ALA A 334 18.48 -3.29 22.54
CA ALA A 334 18.57 -2.91 23.94
C ALA A 334 19.44 -3.91 24.73
N ALA A 335 19.81 -3.56 25.96
CA ALA A 335 20.68 -4.37 26.81
C ALA A 335 20.14 -5.79 27.06
N ASP A 336 18.83 -5.98 27.02
CA ASP A 336 18.14 -7.24 27.28
C ASP A 336 17.55 -7.90 26.02
N GLY A 337 17.84 -7.35 24.83
CA GLY A 337 17.48 -7.95 23.54
C GLY A 337 17.02 -6.93 22.50
N ARG A 338 16.55 -7.45 21.36
CA ARG A 338 16.05 -6.63 20.26
C ARG A 338 14.55 -6.38 20.39
N TYR A 339 14.15 -5.14 20.18
CA TYR A 339 12.77 -4.66 20.29
C TYR A 339 12.28 -4.06 18.97
N GLU A 340 10.99 -4.20 18.72
CA GLU A 340 10.29 -3.47 17.67
C GLU A 340 9.58 -2.28 18.34
N VAL A 341 9.97 -1.06 17.96
CA VAL A 341 9.40 0.18 18.50
C VAL A 341 8.47 0.77 17.46
N LEU A 342 7.19 0.90 17.80
CA LEU A 342 6.17 1.49 16.95
C LEU A 342 6.00 2.97 17.30
N PHE A 343 6.14 3.83 16.31
CA PHE A 343 5.79 5.24 16.38
C PHE A 343 4.46 5.45 15.68
N LEU A 344 3.43 5.78 16.45
CA LEU A 344 2.06 5.95 15.98
C LEU A 344 1.72 7.43 15.94
N GLY A 345 1.50 7.94 14.73
CA GLY A 345 0.99 9.29 14.53
C GLY A 345 -0.49 9.33 14.89
N THR A 346 -0.86 10.32 15.70
CA THR A 346 -2.25 10.67 16.01
C THR A 346 -2.50 12.08 15.52
N GLY A 347 -3.66 12.36 14.95
CA GLY A 347 -3.95 13.72 14.48
C GLY A 347 -5.42 13.97 14.24
N THR A 348 -5.89 15.11 14.74
CA THR A 348 -6.88 15.93 14.03
C THR A 348 -6.10 16.91 13.16
N HIS A 349 -6.65 17.34 12.02
CA HIS A 349 -5.99 18.07 10.91
C HIS A 349 -5.11 19.31 11.25
N ALA A 350 -4.90 19.69 12.51
CA ALA A 350 -4.12 20.85 12.94
C ALA A 350 -2.90 20.54 13.85
N ALA A 351 -2.76 19.33 14.41
CA ALA A 351 -1.58 18.95 15.21
C ALA A 351 -1.38 17.43 15.23
N GLN A 352 -0.23 16.95 14.74
CA GLN A 352 0.17 15.55 14.92
C GLN A 352 0.82 15.38 16.30
N ARG A 353 0.31 14.46 17.11
CA ARG A 353 0.97 13.98 18.35
C ARG A 353 1.43 12.54 18.13
N GLY A 354 2.62 12.20 18.61
CA GLY A 354 3.16 10.85 18.52
C GLY A 354 2.91 10.05 19.80
N GLU A 355 2.39 8.84 19.67
CA GLU A 355 2.50 7.81 20.71
C GLU A 355 3.61 6.84 20.34
N CYS A 356 4.40 6.42 21.33
CA CYS A 356 5.40 5.39 21.14
C CYS A 356 4.96 4.14 21.89
N SER A 357 4.96 3.00 21.21
CA SER A 357 4.68 1.70 21.83
C SER A 357 5.89 0.80 21.62
N MET A 358 6.50 0.34 22.72
CA MET A 358 7.62 -0.60 22.65
C MET A 358 7.09 -2.02 22.79
N LEU A 359 7.47 -2.88 21.84
CA LEU A 359 7.01 -4.26 21.76
C LEU A 359 8.21 -5.20 21.74
N ARG A 360 8.31 -6.06 22.76
CA ARG A 360 9.31 -7.13 22.79
C ARG A 360 8.84 -8.27 21.89
N ARG A 361 9.63 -8.64 20.90
CA ARG A 361 9.38 -9.83 20.09
C ARG A 361 9.94 -11.04 20.84
N GLY A 362 9.07 -11.86 21.43
CA GLY A 362 9.48 -13.11 22.08
C GLY A 362 10.18 -14.04 21.08
N LEU A 363 11.44 -14.38 21.34
CA LEU A 363 12.17 -15.42 20.60
C LEU A 363 11.57 -16.78 20.97
N GLY A 364 10.62 -17.25 20.16
CA GLY A 364 9.81 -18.44 20.45
C GLY A 364 8.37 -18.03 20.69
N GLY A 365 7.50 -18.34 19.73
CA GLY A 365 6.20 -17.69 19.57
C GLY A 365 5.29 -17.79 20.78
N HIS A 366 5.30 -16.81 21.68
CA HIS A 366 4.24 -16.54 22.64
C HIS A 366 4.30 -15.06 23.08
N GLY A 367 3.36 -14.26 22.56
CA GLY A 367 2.98 -12.96 23.14
C GLY A 367 3.94 -11.79 22.93
N TYR A 368 3.37 -10.60 22.74
CA TYR A 368 4.08 -9.33 22.88
C TYR A 368 3.78 -8.77 24.28
N HIS A 369 4.81 -8.40 25.05
CA HIS A 369 4.64 -7.61 26.27
C HIS A 369 4.67 -6.12 25.90
N GLN A 370 3.62 -5.38 26.29
CA GLN A 370 3.49 -3.94 26.06
C GLN A 370 4.08 -3.14 27.23
N GLY A 371 5.02 -2.25 26.94
CA GLY A 371 5.45 -1.17 27.83
C GLY A 371 5.24 0.19 27.14
N TRP A 372 4.68 1.17 27.86
CA TRP A 372 4.40 2.51 27.34
C TRP A 372 5.43 3.51 27.89
N PRO A 373 6.36 4.04 27.08
CA PRO A 373 7.10 5.25 27.43
C PRO A 373 6.24 6.50 27.19
N GLU A 374 6.37 7.52 28.03
CA GLU A 374 5.71 8.82 27.83
C GLU A 374 6.31 9.57 26.63
N SER A 375 5.47 9.89 25.64
CA SER A 375 5.65 10.83 24.52
C SER A 375 6.92 10.71 23.65
N CYS A 376 6.76 10.52 22.34
CA CYS A 376 7.84 10.69 21.35
C CYS A 376 7.43 11.68 20.27
N ALA A 377 8.36 12.54 19.85
CA ALA A 377 8.16 13.48 18.75
C ALA A 377 8.55 12.82 17.41
N LEU A 378 7.62 12.78 16.45
CA LEU A 378 7.93 12.41 15.07
C LEU A 378 8.33 13.68 14.31
N HIS A 379 9.56 13.74 13.80
CA HIS A 379 10.00 14.81 12.90
C HIS A 379 10.03 14.30 11.45
N HIS A 380 9.33 15.00 10.56
CA HIS A 380 9.44 14.78 9.11
C HIS A 380 10.78 15.35 8.61
N THR A 381 11.75 14.48 8.31
CA THR A 381 12.90 14.83 7.49
C THR A 381 12.75 14.18 6.11
N GLY A 382 13.03 14.93 5.04
CA GLY A 382 12.71 14.58 3.64
C GLY A 382 13.44 13.38 3.03
N ALA A 383 14.02 12.49 3.84
CA ALA A 383 14.72 11.29 3.41
C ALA A 383 14.48 10.16 4.41
N GLY A 384 13.35 9.45 4.28
CA GLY A 384 12.98 8.36 5.18
C GLY A 384 12.60 8.83 6.59
N GLN A 385 11.53 8.27 7.14
CA GLN A 385 11.14 8.53 8.53
C GLN A 385 12.25 7.97 9.44
N ARG A 386 13.05 8.84 10.06
CA ARG A 386 13.97 8.48 11.14
C ARG A 386 13.42 9.05 12.44
N ALA A 387 13.08 8.17 13.38
CA ALA A 387 12.68 8.56 14.72
C ALA A 387 13.94 8.73 15.58
N GLU A 388 14.07 9.87 16.26
CA GLU A 388 15.09 10.06 17.29
C GLU A 388 14.48 9.72 18.65
N THR A 389 15.11 8.81 19.38
CA THR A 389 14.76 8.51 20.77
C THR A 389 15.30 9.61 21.69
N PRO A 390 14.56 10.05 22.72
CA PRO A 390 15.13 10.91 23.74
C PRO A 390 16.23 10.16 24.49
N THR A 391 17.42 10.75 24.60
CA THR A 391 18.50 10.25 25.45
C THR A 391 18.00 10.07 26.89
N PRO A 392 18.26 8.92 27.55
CA PRO A 392 17.86 8.73 28.93
C PRO A 392 18.65 9.71 29.82
N ARG A 393 17.96 10.66 30.45
CA ARG A 393 18.52 11.40 31.58
C ARG A 393 18.65 10.41 32.73
N SER A 394 19.90 10.16 33.14
CA SER A 394 20.24 9.44 34.36
C SER A 394 19.52 10.09 35.55
N LEU A 395 18.59 9.36 36.17
CA LEU A 395 18.07 9.69 37.49
C LEU A 395 19.13 9.29 38.53
N PRO A 396 19.46 10.17 39.50
CA PRO A 396 20.39 9.83 40.57
C PRO A 396 19.74 8.80 41.50
N LEU A 397 20.53 7.78 41.85
CA LEU A 397 20.21 6.80 42.87
C LEU A 397 20.02 7.51 44.22
N LEU A 398 18.89 7.24 44.88
CA LEU A 398 18.68 7.42 46.31
C LEU A 398 18.18 6.10 46.90
#